data_AF-K9THZ2-F1
#
_entry.id   AF-K9THZ2-F1
#
_cell.length_a   1.000
_cell.length_b   1.000
_cell.length_c   1.000
_cell.angle_alpha   90.00
_cell.angle_beta   90.00
_cell.angle_gamma   90.00
#
_symmetry.space_group_name_H-M   'P 1'
#
loop_
_entity.id
_entity.type
_entity.pdbx_description
1 polymer ?
#
loop_
_entity_poly.entity_id
_entity_poly.type
_entity_poly.pdbx_seq_one_letter_code
_entity_poly.pdbx_strand_id
1 'polypeptide(L)'
;MSWSEIPCLSIAIAPLNTNSDAKHFAIWVLKAPYPGGYVHYDCPWPDSLTQTWQAWHQLFSLQPLPSVWNLLPSSQDNALSMLTPSSSQSPASYSARLMQQLGLQLWEWLFGEALQNSYAQSMGIAMGQDRPLRIQLEIRDPELIALPWELMQPRPGKPTICLNPQLRFSRTTSDVDPLAIRCTAQSLKILLVLGEEVETPGNSSQAENRLQLQKEADALGQVLEQSDRNRQGSDNILPVSCHVDTLIQPTPSELIETLESGNYNIFFYAGHGICAPAGGQLLLRTGTPLSGTELAQVLVRSEVTLAVFNACWGAQSDRQNEQAIPRSSLAEVLIHHGVPAVLGMRDSITDEEALSFIQAFTSALADRMSIDRAVAVARQQLLTVYKFNQPAWTLPVLYMHPEFNGELIQPLDYLETELPENTPSGIRPLISLAYLRSLDISNQVWPIRGGLMRVGRRSQNDLVIQERWVSQRHAEIFYRDMSGTGSVPAYFLRDFSRYGTLIKSSEGWQKVHHQEVKLESGILLKFGSSQGQTLEFAIDEWRSHDTGEKG
;
A
#
# COMPACT_ATOMS: atom_id res chain seq x y z
N MET A 1 -9.62 -18.74 5.83
CA MET A 1 -8.76 -17.54 5.75
C MET A 1 -7.36 -17.96 6.10
N SER A 2 -6.42 -17.79 5.17
CA SER A 2 -5.00 -17.95 5.47
C SER A 2 -4.64 -16.93 6.57
N TRP A 3 -3.73 -17.29 7.48
CA TRP A 3 -3.33 -16.41 8.58
C TRP A 3 -2.53 -15.17 8.08
N SER A 4 -2.28 -15.05 6.78
CA SER A 4 -1.49 -13.99 6.14
C SER A 4 -2.33 -12.88 5.51
N GLU A 5 -3.64 -13.04 5.32
CA GLU A 5 -4.46 -12.00 4.67
C GLU A 5 -4.88 -10.90 5.64
N ILE A 6 -4.84 -9.65 5.17
CA ILE A 6 -5.37 -8.48 5.87
C ILE A 6 -6.92 -8.60 5.89
N PRO A 7 -7.58 -8.44 7.05
CA PRO A 7 -9.05 -8.38 7.12
C PRO A 7 -9.60 -7.38 6.12
N CYS A 8 -10.63 -7.78 5.37
CA CYS A 8 -11.21 -6.95 4.31
C CYS A 8 -12.73 -6.84 4.46
N LEU A 9 -13.22 -5.60 4.38
CA LEU A 9 -14.62 -5.24 4.26
C LEU A 9 -14.84 -4.60 2.89
N SER A 10 -15.47 -5.33 1.97
CA SER A 10 -15.81 -4.82 0.63
C SER A 10 -17.30 -4.51 0.56
N ILE A 11 -17.64 -3.30 0.12
CA ILE A 11 -19.00 -2.74 0.13
C ILE A 11 -19.35 -2.30 -1.29
N ALA A 12 -20.52 -2.69 -1.77
CA ALA A 12 -21.07 -2.24 -3.05
C ALA A 12 -22.25 -1.28 -2.85
N ILE A 13 -22.32 -0.29 -3.73
CA ILE A 13 -23.42 0.67 -3.87
C ILE A 13 -23.99 0.51 -5.28
N ALA A 14 -25.28 0.26 -5.40
CA ALA A 14 -25.96 0.18 -6.69
C ALA A 14 -27.28 0.94 -6.70
N PRO A 15 -27.66 1.56 -7.83
CA PRO A 15 -28.93 2.25 -7.93
C PRO A 15 -30.09 1.25 -7.90
N LEU A 16 -31.17 1.58 -7.20
CA LEU A 16 -32.43 0.85 -7.24
C LEU A 16 -33.42 1.60 -8.12
N ASN A 17 -33.93 0.92 -9.14
CA ASN A 17 -35.04 1.44 -9.94
C ASN A 17 -36.34 1.28 -9.17
N THR A 18 -36.65 2.22 -8.28
CA THR A 18 -37.93 2.31 -7.60
C THR A 18 -38.87 3.21 -8.40
N ASN A 19 -40.17 2.92 -8.39
CA ASN A 19 -41.20 3.79 -8.99
C ASN A 19 -41.48 5.06 -8.13
N SER A 20 -40.55 5.45 -7.27
CA SER A 20 -40.67 6.60 -6.36
C SER A 20 -39.93 7.82 -6.90
N ASP A 21 -40.37 9.03 -6.54
CA ASP A 21 -39.69 10.27 -6.91
C ASP A 21 -38.29 10.42 -6.28
N ALA A 22 -38.01 9.69 -5.19
CA ALA A 22 -36.69 9.68 -4.54
C ALA A 22 -35.73 8.67 -5.19
N LYS A 23 -34.45 9.04 -5.37
CA LYS A 23 -33.38 8.12 -5.79
C LYS A 23 -33.02 7.18 -4.63
N HIS A 24 -33.13 5.88 -4.87
CA HIS A 24 -32.79 4.83 -3.89
C HIS A 24 -31.56 4.05 -4.32
N PHE A 25 -30.82 3.54 -3.32
CA PHE A 25 -29.61 2.76 -3.53
C PHE A 25 -29.63 1.51 -2.66
N ALA A 26 -29.22 0.38 -3.23
CA ALA A 26 -28.90 -0.81 -2.50
C ALA A 26 -27.44 -0.75 -2.06
N ILE A 27 -27.20 -0.91 -0.77
CA ILE A 27 -25.87 -1.05 -0.17
C ILE A 27 -25.73 -2.45 0.38
N TRP A 28 -24.65 -3.14 0.03
CA TRP A 28 -24.35 -4.44 0.64
C TRP A 28 -22.88 -4.75 0.77
N VAL A 29 -22.57 -5.66 1.70
CA VAL A 29 -21.23 -6.17 1.94
C VAL A 29 -20.96 -7.38 1.06
N LEU A 30 -20.02 -7.24 0.12
CA LEU A 30 -19.54 -8.29 -0.77
C LEU A 30 -18.55 -9.23 -0.08
N LYS A 31 -17.74 -8.71 0.86
CA LYS A 31 -16.73 -9.46 1.60
C LYS A 31 -16.62 -8.90 3.01
N ALA A 32 -16.59 -9.79 4.00
CA ALA A 32 -16.34 -9.44 5.40
C ALA A 32 -15.33 -10.43 6.02
N PRO A 33 -14.60 -10.04 7.08
CA PRO A 33 -13.67 -10.94 7.77
C PRO A 33 -14.38 -12.00 8.63
N TYR A 34 -15.71 -11.99 8.66
CA TYR A 34 -16.53 -12.95 9.40
C TYR A 34 -17.92 -13.14 8.74
N PRO A 35 -18.57 -14.31 8.89
CA PRO A 35 -19.82 -14.62 8.18
C PRO A 35 -21.03 -13.74 8.54
N GLY A 36 -21.06 -13.15 9.74
CA GLY A 36 -22.16 -12.28 10.17
C GLY A 36 -22.05 -10.84 9.65
N GLY A 37 -21.00 -10.50 8.91
CA GLY A 37 -20.76 -9.15 8.40
C GLY A 37 -21.46 -8.85 7.08
N TYR A 38 -22.07 -9.86 6.45
CA TYR A 38 -22.81 -9.71 5.20
C TYR A 38 -24.16 -9.05 5.48
N VAL A 39 -24.27 -7.78 5.10
CA VAL A 39 -25.47 -6.96 5.26
C VAL A 39 -25.91 -6.47 3.89
N HIS A 40 -27.21 -6.36 3.66
CA HIS A 40 -27.81 -5.76 2.47
C HIS A 40 -29.01 -4.93 2.89
N TYR A 41 -29.11 -3.69 2.42
CA TYR A 41 -30.23 -2.80 2.72
C TYR A 41 -30.43 -1.75 1.63
N ASP A 42 -31.64 -1.21 1.60
CA ASP A 42 -32.03 -0.07 0.77
C ASP A 42 -31.88 1.22 1.57
N CYS A 43 -31.30 2.25 0.96
CA CYS A 43 -31.24 3.59 1.52
C CYS A 43 -31.64 4.65 0.47
N PRO A 44 -32.49 5.62 0.85
CA PRO A 44 -32.73 6.78 0.01
C PRO A 44 -31.50 7.70 -0.02
N TRP A 45 -31.30 8.39 -1.14
CA TRP A 45 -30.29 9.44 -1.25
C TRP A 45 -30.84 10.78 -0.69
N PRO A 46 -30.23 11.36 0.36
CA PRO A 46 -30.75 12.58 0.97
C PRO A 46 -30.56 13.83 0.09
N ASP A 47 -31.58 14.69 0.04
CA ASP A 47 -31.50 15.99 -0.66
C ASP A 47 -30.40 16.89 -0.09
N SER A 48 -30.20 16.85 1.24
CA SER A 48 -29.15 17.61 1.92
C SER A 48 -27.73 17.21 1.51
N LEU A 49 -27.53 15.93 1.17
CA LEU A 49 -26.26 15.45 0.63
C LEU A 49 -26.04 15.93 -0.80
N THR A 50 -27.10 15.97 -1.63
CA THR A 50 -27.04 16.57 -2.96
C THR A 50 -26.69 18.06 -2.91
N GLN A 51 -27.32 18.83 -2.02
CA GLN A 51 -27.04 20.27 -1.84
C GLN A 51 -25.58 20.52 -1.43
N THR A 52 -25.07 19.70 -0.50
CA THR A 52 -23.68 19.81 -0.03
C THR A 52 -22.70 19.42 -1.14
N TRP A 53 -23.02 18.39 -1.92
CA TRP A 53 -22.25 18.00 -3.10
C TRP A 53 -22.22 19.10 -4.16
N GLN A 54 -23.37 19.69 -4.50
CA GLN A 54 -23.46 20.81 -5.44
C GLN A 54 -22.57 21.98 -5.01
N ALA A 55 -22.65 22.38 -3.73
CA ALA A 55 -21.84 23.46 -3.18
C ALA A 55 -20.35 23.12 -3.22
N TRP A 56 -19.98 21.87 -2.91
CA TRP A 56 -18.60 21.39 -2.99
C TRP A 56 -18.08 21.46 -4.42
N HIS A 57 -18.85 20.95 -5.38
CA HIS A 57 -18.49 20.94 -6.79
C HIS A 57 -18.32 22.36 -7.34
N GLN A 58 -19.24 23.28 -7.02
CA GLN A 58 -19.12 24.68 -7.43
C GLN A 58 -17.87 25.38 -6.88
N LEU A 59 -17.37 24.97 -5.71
CA LEU A 59 -16.22 25.58 -5.07
C LEU A 59 -14.89 25.01 -5.57
N PHE A 60 -14.84 23.72 -5.87
CA PHE A 60 -13.58 22.99 -6.07
C PHE A 60 -13.42 22.36 -7.45
N SER A 61 -14.49 22.15 -8.20
CA SER A 61 -14.43 21.54 -9.54
C SER A 61 -14.26 22.61 -10.59
N LEU A 62 -13.41 22.34 -11.59
CA LEU A 62 -13.30 23.18 -12.78
C LEU A 62 -14.38 22.86 -13.82
N GLN A 63 -15.14 21.77 -13.61
CA GLN A 63 -16.15 21.28 -14.54
C GLN A 63 -17.55 21.77 -14.18
N PRO A 64 -18.47 21.86 -15.16
CA PRO A 64 -19.88 22.08 -14.88
C PRO A 64 -20.50 20.84 -14.23
N LEU A 65 -21.37 21.07 -13.23
CA LEU A 65 -22.08 19.98 -12.56
C LEU A 65 -23.00 19.24 -13.54
N PRO A 66 -23.03 17.89 -13.53
CA PRO A 66 -23.98 17.10 -14.32
C PRO A 66 -25.44 17.56 -14.13
N SER A 67 -26.19 17.66 -15.23
CA SER A 67 -27.59 18.10 -15.20
C SER A 67 -28.50 17.19 -14.37
N VAL A 68 -28.13 15.92 -14.19
CA VAL A 68 -28.82 14.96 -13.31
C VAL A 68 -28.81 15.37 -11.84
N TRP A 69 -27.86 16.23 -11.44
CA TRP A 69 -27.79 16.82 -10.11
C TRP A 69 -28.48 18.18 -10.05
N ASN A 70 -28.95 18.76 -11.16
CA ASN A 70 -29.65 20.06 -11.21
C ASN A 70 -31.17 19.97 -10.95
N LEU A 71 -31.73 18.77 -10.82
CA LEU A 71 -33.18 18.55 -10.81
C LEU A 71 -33.88 18.63 -9.44
N LEU A 72 -33.16 18.97 -8.36
CA LEU A 72 -33.81 19.13 -7.05
C LEU A 72 -34.37 20.55 -6.87
N PRO A 73 -35.58 20.71 -6.28
CA PRO A 73 -36.13 22.01 -5.98
C PRO A 73 -35.18 22.79 -5.08
N SER A 74 -35.05 24.08 -5.36
CA SER A 74 -34.37 25.08 -4.54
C SER A 74 -35.13 25.36 -3.24
N SER A 75 -35.40 24.34 -2.43
CA SER A 75 -35.63 24.55 -1.00
C SER A 75 -34.28 24.85 -0.39
N GLN A 76 -34.01 26.14 -0.15
CA GLN A 76 -32.91 26.61 0.69
C GLN A 76 -33.10 26.05 2.11
N ASP A 77 -32.73 24.79 2.32
CA ASP A 77 -32.74 24.18 3.65
C ASP A 77 -31.53 24.65 4.46
N ASN A 78 -31.76 24.78 5.77
CA ASN A 78 -30.86 25.37 6.77
C ASN A 78 -29.42 24.82 6.81
N ALA A 79 -29.14 23.68 6.19
CA ALA A 79 -27.84 23.01 6.22
C ALA A 79 -26.72 23.84 5.58
N LEU A 80 -26.96 24.42 4.40
CA LEU A 80 -25.99 25.31 3.76
C LEU A 80 -25.93 26.67 4.47
N SER A 81 -27.05 27.17 5.00
CA SER A 81 -27.11 28.43 5.75
C SER A 81 -26.24 28.44 7.01
N MET A 82 -26.03 27.27 7.66
CA MET A 82 -25.09 27.12 8.77
C MET A 82 -23.62 27.08 8.33
N LEU A 83 -23.35 26.72 7.08
CA LEU A 83 -22.01 26.73 6.52
C LEU A 83 -21.63 28.12 6.02
N THR A 84 -22.59 28.85 5.43
CA THR A 84 -22.37 30.18 4.86
C THR A 84 -21.79 31.14 5.90
N PRO A 85 -20.69 31.83 5.56
CA PRO A 85 -20.04 32.73 6.50
C PRO A 85 -21.01 33.86 6.90
N SER A 86 -21.09 34.17 8.21
CA SER A 86 -21.49 35.53 8.62
C SER A 86 -20.49 36.51 7.99
N SER A 87 -20.88 37.76 7.73
CA SER A 87 -20.03 38.79 7.08
C SER A 87 -18.64 39.02 7.73
N SER A 88 -18.37 38.38 8.86
CA SER A 88 -17.13 38.36 9.63
C SER A 88 -16.22 37.12 9.43
N GLN A 89 -16.61 36.08 8.68
CA GLN A 89 -15.84 34.83 8.56
C GLN A 89 -15.04 34.73 7.24
N SER A 90 -13.81 34.23 7.34
CA SER A 90 -12.91 34.09 6.19
C SER A 90 -13.32 32.95 5.23
N PRO A 91 -13.10 33.09 3.91
CA PRO A 91 -13.41 32.06 2.89
C PRO A 91 -12.80 30.68 3.20
N ALA A 92 -11.59 30.64 3.76
CA ALA A 92 -10.92 29.40 4.15
C ALA A 92 -11.68 28.61 5.23
N SER A 93 -12.48 29.28 6.06
CA SER A 93 -13.33 28.65 7.08
C SER A 93 -14.55 27.97 6.46
N TYR A 94 -15.10 28.55 5.38
CA TYR A 94 -16.22 27.96 4.64
C TYR A 94 -15.78 26.67 3.92
N SER A 95 -14.69 26.72 3.16
CA SER A 95 -14.20 25.57 2.39
C SER A 95 -13.86 24.37 3.29
N ALA A 96 -13.22 24.62 4.44
CA ALA A 96 -12.93 23.58 5.44
C ALA A 96 -14.21 22.92 5.99
N ARG A 97 -15.21 23.73 6.37
CA ARG A 97 -16.49 23.21 6.88
C ARG A 97 -17.25 22.43 5.81
N LEU A 98 -17.21 22.88 4.56
CA LEU A 98 -17.86 22.21 3.45
C LEU A 98 -17.24 20.83 3.17
N MET A 99 -15.91 20.73 3.17
CA MET A 99 -15.22 19.44 3.02
C MET A 99 -15.52 18.48 4.17
N GLN A 100 -15.53 19.00 5.41
CA GLN A 100 -15.89 18.19 6.58
C GLN A 100 -17.36 17.75 6.52
N GLN A 101 -18.29 18.65 6.22
CA GLN A 101 -19.72 18.33 6.16
C GLN A 101 -20.00 17.25 5.10
N LEU A 102 -19.42 17.39 3.90
CA LEU A 102 -19.58 16.38 2.86
C LEU A 102 -19.03 15.03 3.31
N GLY A 103 -17.85 15.00 3.93
CA GLY A 103 -17.26 13.78 4.48
C GLY A 103 -18.10 13.11 5.56
N LEU A 104 -18.71 13.90 6.46
CA LEU A 104 -19.60 13.38 7.50
C LEU A 104 -20.89 12.81 6.90
N GLN A 105 -21.53 13.52 5.96
CA GLN A 105 -22.77 13.06 5.34
C GLN A 105 -22.55 11.81 4.48
N LEU A 106 -21.45 11.73 3.72
CA LEU A 106 -21.10 10.51 2.96
C LEU A 106 -20.88 9.32 3.89
N TRP A 107 -20.19 9.53 5.02
CA TRP A 107 -20.02 8.47 6.02
C TRP A 107 -21.33 8.03 6.63
N GLU A 108 -22.16 8.98 7.10
CA GLU A 108 -23.45 8.69 7.74
C GLU A 108 -24.38 7.92 6.79
N TRP A 109 -24.41 8.31 5.52
CA TRP A 109 -25.19 7.64 4.50
C TRP A 109 -24.70 6.21 4.21
N LEU A 110 -23.39 6.01 4.02
CA LEU A 110 -22.81 4.71 3.69
C LEU A 110 -22.75 3.76 4.91
N PHE A 111 -22.33 4.27 6.07
CA PHE A 111 -22.12 3.50 7.30
C PHE A 111 -23.26 3.69 8.31
N GLY A 112 -24.50 3.86 7.83
CA GLY A 112 -25.70 3.89 8.65
C GLY A 112 -25.89 2.63 9.51
N GLU A 113 -26.97 2.56 10.29
CA GLU A 113 -27.16 1.53 11.33
C GLU A 113 -26.89 0.10 10.86
N ALA A 114 -27.32 -0.25 9.64
CA ALA A 114 -27.16 -1.57 9.06
C ALA A 114 -25.68 -1.96 8.88
N LEU A 115 -24.85 -1.05 8.37
CA LEU A 115 -23.44 -1.31 8.07
C LEU A 115 -22.51 -1.02 9.25
N GLN A 116 -22.94 -0.18 10.20
CA GLN A 116 -22.15 0.23 11.35
C GLN A 116 -21.66 -0.97 12.18
N ASN A 117 -22.53 -1.97 12.40
CA ASN A 117 -22.16 -3.19 13.11
C ASN A 117 -21.11 -4.02 12.32
N SER A 118 -21.28 -4.12 11.01
CA SER A 118 -20.33 -4.84 10.13
C SER A 118 -18.96 -4.19 10.17
N TYR A 119 -18.91 -2.87 10.06
CA TYR A 119 -17.69 -2.09 10.19
C TYR A 119 -17.04 -2.23 11.58
N ALA A 120 -17.82 -2.06 12.66
CA ALA A 120 -17.29 -2.11 14.03
C ALA A 120 -16.67 -3.47 14.38
N GLN A 121 -17.33 -4.57 14.00
CA GLN A 121 -16.80 -5.92 14.22
C GLN A 121 -15.61 -6.22 13.33
N SER A 122 -15.64 -5.81 12.05
CA SER A 122 -14.49 -5.95 11.14
C SER A 122 -13.26 -5.21 11.65
N MET A 123 -13.46 -3.99 12.16
CA MET A 123 -12.41 -3.21 12.81
C MET A 123 -11.90 -3.90 14.08
N GLY A 124 -12.80 -4.42 14.93
CA GLY A 124 -12.42 -5.16 16.13
C GLY A 124 -11.58 -6.41 15.82
N ILE A 125 -11.90 -7.14 14.76
CA ILE A 125 -11.11 -8.29 14.28
C ILE A 125 -9.73 -7.83 13.82
N ALA A 126 -9.66 -6.76 13.02
CA ALA A 126 -8.38 -6.22 12.53
C ALA A 126 -7.48 -5.76 13.68
N MET A 127 -8.03 -5.01 14.63
CA MET A 127 -7.34 -4.61 15.86
C MET A 127 -6.86 -5.82 16.68
N GLY A 128 -7.69 -6.86 16.81
CA GLY A 128 -7.32 -8.09 17.52
C GLY A 128 -6.21 -8.89 16.83
N GLN A 129 -5.99 -8.68 15.53
CA GLN A 129 -4.92 -9.28 14.74
C GLN A 129 -3.69 -8.38 14.60
N ASP A 130 -3.70 -7.19 15.20
CA ASP A 130 -2.67 -6.15 15.02
C ASP A 130 -2.43 -5.83 13.53
N ARG A 131 -3.50 -5.77 12.75
CA ARG A 131 -3.49 -5.48 11.31
C ARG A 131 -4.47 -4.37 10.98
N PRO A 132 -4.22 -3.60 9.90
CA PRO A 132 -5.22 -2.65 9.43
C PRO A 132 -6.45 -3.38 8.86
N LEU A 133 -7.59 -2.70 8.80
CA LEU A 133 -8.75 -3.16 8.05
C LEU A 133 -8.70 -2.59 6.63
N ARG A 134 -8.73 -3.46 5.62
CA ARG A 134 -8.94 -3.04 4.24
C ARG A 134 -10.42 -2.76 4.00
N ILE A 135 -10.72 -1.61 3.42
CA ILE A 135 -12.05 -1.20 2.99
C ILE A 135 -12.00 -0.98 1.49
N GLN A 136 -12.80 -1.75 0.76
CA GLN A 136 -12.96 -1.63 -0.68
C GLN A 136 -14.37 -1.11 -0.99
N LEU A 137 -14.46 -0.05 -1.78
CA LEU A 137 -15.73 0.53 -2.19
C LEU A 137 -15.99 0.27 -3.68
N GLU A 138 -17.07 -0.44 -3.98
CA GLU A 138 -17.57 -0.67 -5.32
C GLU A 138 -18.76 0.24 -5.61
N ILE A 139 -18.62 1.12 -6.59
CA ILE A 139 -19.63 2.11 -6.96
C ILE A 139 -20.17 1.71 -8.32
N ARG A 140 -21.40 1.20 -8.37
CA ARG A 140 -22.02 0.73 -9.63
C ARG A 140 -22.83 1.80 -10.35
N ASP A 141 -23.20 2.88 -9.65
CA ASP A 141 -23.80 4.06 -10.28
C ASP A 141 -22.67 4.99 -10.75
N PRO A 142 -22.51 5.21 -12.07
CA PRO A 142 -21.44 6.06 -12.58
C PRO A 142 -21.59 7.53 -12.15
N GLU A 143 -22.78 8.00 -11.80
CA GLU A 143 -22.98 9.36 -11.29
C GLU A 143 -22.37 9.58 -9.89
N LEU A 144 -22.20 8.50 -9.12
CA LEU A 144 -21.59 8.52 -7.80
C LEU A 144 -20.06 8.42 -7.85
N ILE A 145 -19.47 8.09 -9.00
CA ILE A 145 -18.00 7.96 -9.14
C ILE A 145 -17.29 9.30 -8.92
N ALA A 146 -17.90 10.41 -9.34
CA ALA A 146 -17.32 11.75 -9.19
C ALA A 146 -17.26 12.23 -7.73
N LEU A 147 -17.96 11.58 -6.79
CA LEU A 147 -17.93 11.99 -5.39
C LEU A 147 -16.57 11.72 -4.76
N PRO A 148 -16.10 12.60 -3.86
CA PRO A 148 -14.87 12.44 -3.12
C PRO A 148 -15.07 11.51 -1.91
N TRP A 149 -15.35 10.23 -2.17
CA TRP A 149 -15.50 9.19 -1.13
C TRP A 149 -14.32 9.14 -0.15
N GLU A 150 -13.16 9.61 -0.58
CA GLU A 150 -11.95 9.74 0.22
C GLU A 150 -12.12 10.68 1.45
N LEU A 151 -13.10 11.59 1.40
CA LEU A 151 -13.45 12.52 2.48
C LEU A 151 -14.22 11.88 3.63
N MET A 152 -14.77 10.68 3.45
CA MET A 152 -15.66 10.06 4.44
C MET A 152 -15.06 10.11 5.85
N GLN A 153 -15.82 10.67 6.80
CA GLN A 153 -15.36 10.91 8.17
C GLN A 153 -16.40 10.38 9.16
N PRO A 154 -16.03 9.51 10.12
CA PRO A 154 -16.99 8.91 11.04
C PRO A 154 -17.65 9.89 12.00
N ARG A 155 -16.91 10.91 12.42
CA ARG A 155 -17.37 11.97 13.32
C ARG A 155 -16.37 13.13 13.33
N PRO A 156 -16.80 14.35 13.74
CA PRO A 156 -15.89 15.47 13.89
C PRO A 156 -14.68 15.13 14.77
N GLY A 157 -13.49 15.58 14.35
CA GLY A 157 -12.23 15.37 15.07
C GLY A 157 -11.60 13.98 14.91
N LYS A 158 -12.21 13.06 14.15
CA LYS A 158 -11.55 11.79 13.74
C LYS A 158 -10.92 11.94 12.35
N PRO A 159 -9.84 11.19 12.03
CA PRO A 159 -9.30 11.20 10.68
C PRO A 159 -10.36 10.72 9.68
N THR A 160 -10.28 11.22 8.44
CA THR A 160 -11.07 10.66 7.33
C THR A 160 -10.62 9.23 7.03
N ILE A 161 -11.43 8.48 6.29
CA ILE A 161 -11.22 7.07 5.99
C ILE A 161 -9.83 6.82 5.36
N CYS A 162 -9.38 7.75 4.50
CA CYS A 162 -8.12 7.65 3.76
C CYS A 162 -6.88 8.04 4.56
N LEU A 163 -7.05 8.68 5.72
CA LEU A 163 -5.96 9.17 6.55
C LEU A 163 -5.82 8.35 7.84
N ASN A 164 -6.77 7.48 8.13
CA ASN A 164 -6.76 6.64 9.31
C ASN A 164 -5.68 5.55 9.18
N PRO A 165 -4.66 5.50 10.06
CA PRO A 165 -3.56 4.53 9.95
C PRO A 165 -4.02 3.06 10.13
N GLN A 166 -5.18 2.84 10.75
CA GLN A 166 -5.77 1.51 10.93
C GLN A 166 -6.60 1.06 9.72
N LEU A 167 -6.76 1.90 8.70
CA LEU A 167 -7.52 1.60 7.49
C LEU A 167 -6.62 1.55 6.26
N ARG A 168 -7.01 0.72 5.29
CA ARG A 168 -6.51 0.77 3.92
C ARG A 168 -7.70 0.94 3.00
N PHE A 169 -7.79 2.07 2.30
CA PHE A 169 -8.96 2.40 1.50
C PHE A 169 -8.61 2.40 0.01
N SER A 170 -9.42 1.70 -0.78
CA SER A 170 -9.39 1.76 -2.24
C SER A 170 -10.80 1.64 -2.81
N ARG A 171 -10.99 2.10 -4.04
CA ARG A 171 -12.15 1.74 -4.84
C ARG A 171 -11.89 0.38 -5.52
N THR A 172 -12.94 -0.31 -5.96
CA THR A 172 -12.87 -1.62 -6.63
C THR A 172 -14.04 -1.80 -7.59
N THR A 173 -13.99 -2.84 -8.41
CA THR A 173 -15.14 -3.40 -9.13
C THR A 173 -15.08 -4.93 -9.03
N SER A 174 -16.24 -5.59 -8.97
CA SER A 174 -16.35 -7.06 -9.04
C SER A 174 -16.43 -7.57 -10.48
N ASP A 175 -16.65 -6.68 -11.44
CA ASP A 175 -16.68 -6.99 -12.87
C ASP A 175 -15.26 -6.88 -13.42
N VAL A 176 -14.48 -7.95 -13.26
CA VAL A 176 -13.04 -7.99 -13.54
C VAL A 176 -12.64 -9.35 -14.11
N ASP A 177 -11.66 -9.32 -15.02
CA ASP A 177 -10.93 -10.51 -15.44
C ASP A 177 -10.05 -11.03 -14.30
N PRO A 178 -9.89 -12.37 -14.13
CA PRO A 178 -9.07 -12.93 -13.05
C PRO A 178 -7.61 -12.46 -13.09
N LEU A 179 -7.00 -12.25 -11.91
CA LEU A 179 -5.58 -11.89 -11.85
C LEU A 179 -4.67 -13.08 -12.07
N ALA A 180 -3.72 -12.92 -12.99
CA ALA A 180 -2.50 -13.72 -13.02
C ALA A 180 -1.46 -13.11 -12.06
N ILE A 181 -1.60 -13.35 -10.75
CA ILE A 181 -0.71 -12.74 -9.75
C ILE A 181 0.70 -13.34 -9.83
N ARG A 182 1.70 -12.50 -10.12
CA ARG A 182 3.14 -12.83 -10.03
C ARG A 182 3.89 -11.72 -9.28
N CYS A 183 3.61 -11.55 -7.99
CA CYS A 183 4.33 -10.57 -7.19
C CYS A 183 5.73 -11.09 -6.83
N THR A 184 6.70 -10.83 -7.70
CA THR A 184 8.09 -11.30 -7.60
C THR A 184 9.11 -10.16 -7.66
N ALA A 185 8.65 -8.91 -7.79
CA ALA A 185 9.54 -7.78 -8.00
C ALA A 185 10.35 -7.47 -6.73
N GLN A 186 11.67 -7.34 -6.92
CA GLN A 186 12.63 -6.97 -5.87
C GLN A 186 13.09 -5.51 -5.96
N SER A 187 12.75 -4.82 -7.06
CA SER A 187 13.11 -3.44 -7.38
C SER A 187 11.89 -2.70 -7.93
N LEU A 188 11.81 -1.38 -7.76
CA LEU A 188 10.83 -0.54 -8.47
C LEU A 188 11.37 -0.24 -9.87
N LYS A 189 10.66 -0.68 -10.91
CA LYS A 189 11.00 -0.43 -12.31
C LYS A 189 9.86 0.32 -12.95
N ILE A 190 10.09 1.60 -13.19
CA ILE A 190 9.09 2.55 -13.63
C ILE A 190 9.34 2.88 -15.10
N LEU A 191 8.33 2.70 -15.94
CA LEU A 191 8.31 3.32 -17.26
C LEU A 191 7.54 4.64 -17.15
N LEU A 192 8.26 5.76 -17.24
CA LEU A 192 7.70 7.10 -17.27
C LEU A 192 7.39 7.49 -18.72
N VAL A 193 6.14 7.81 -19.01
CA VAL A 193 5.68 8.27 -20.32
C VAL A 193 5.12 9.68 -20.21
N LEU A 194 5.71 10.60 -20.96
CA LEU A 194 5.19 11.95 -21.12
C LEU A 194 4.45 12.05 -22.44
N GLY A 195 3.16 12.37 -22.37
CA GLY A 195 2.27 12.53 -23.52
C GLY A 195 2.38 13.88 -24.20
N GLU A 196 1.40 14.17 -25.05
CA GLU A 196 1.22 15.47 -25.69
C GLU A 196 0.81 16.53 -24.65
N GLU A 197 1.42 17.72 -24.71
CA GLU A 197 0.94 18.95 -24.07
C GLU A 197 0.01 19.68 -25.06
N VAL A 198 -1.14 20.18 -24.58
CA VAL A 198 -2.01 21.00 -25.43
C VAL A 198 -1.30 22.33 -25.70
N GLU A 199 -1.08 22.66 -26.98
CA GLU A 199 -0.52 23.93 -27.40
C GLU A 199 -1.34 25.10 -26.80
N THR A 200 -0.74 25.86 -25.87
CA THR A 200 -1.28 27.17 -25.52
C THR A 200 -1.21 28.06 -26.77
N PRO A 201 -2.30 28.73 -27.19
CA PRO A 201 -2.27 29.57 -28.38
C PRO A 201 -1.38 30.80 -28.13
N GLY A 202 -0.10 30.69 -28.47
CA GLY A 202 0.89 31.74 -28.28
C GLY A 202 2.34 31.27 -28.32
N ASN A 203 2.93 31.22 -29.52
CA ASN A 203 4.36 31.44 -29.78
C ASN A 203 5.43 30.44 -29.28
N SER A 204 5.12 29.23 -28.81
CA SER A 204 6.19 28.23 -28.59
C SER A 204 6.43 27.38 -29.83
N SER A 205 7.68 27.31 -30.27
CA SER A 205 8.11 26.40 -31.33
C SER A 205 8.05 24.95 -30.84
N GLN A 206 7.83 23.98 -31.73
CA GLN A 206 7.85 22.54 -31.37
C GLN A 206 9.14 22.12 -30.64
N ALA A 207 10.26 22.78 -30.92
CA ALA A 207 11.53 22.55 -30.24
C ALA A 207 11.51 23.03 -28.77
N GLU A 208 10.87 24.17 -28.48
CA GLU A 208 10.73 24.69 -27.11
C GLU A 208 9.80 23.83 -26.27
N ASN A 209 8.68 23.37 -26.83
CA ASN A 209 7.76 22.44 -26.14
C ASN A 209 8.47 21.12 -25.82
N ARG A 210 9.23 20.57 -26.77
CA ARG A 210 10.01 19.33 -26.53
C ARG A 210 11.10 19.52 -25.48
N LEU A 211 11.76 20.67 -25.43
CA LEU A 211 12.74 21.00 -24.39
C LEU A 211 12.08 21.14 -23.01
N GLN A 212 10.86 21.66 -22.96
CA GLN A 212 10.10 21.78 -21.71
C GLN A 212 9.68 20.41 -21.18
N LEU A 213 9.13 19.55 -22.04
CA LEU A 213 8.80 18.15 -21.71
C LEU A 213 10.04 17.38 -21.26
N GLN A 214 11.21 17.61 -21.88
CA GLN A 214 12.46 16.98 -21.41
C GLN A 214 12.83 17.42 -19.99
N LYS A 215 12.68 18.71 -19.67
CA LYS A 215 12.94 19.19 -18.30
C LYS A 215 11.96 18.60 -17.29
N GLU A 216 10.69 18.49 -17.67
CA GLU A 216 9.67 17.85 -16.83
C GLU A 216 10.00 16.36 -16.62
N ALA A 217 10.36 15.65 -17.70
CA ALA A 217 10.81 14.27 -17.67
C ALA A 217 12.01 14.08 -16.74
N ASP A 218 13.01 14.95 -16.84
CA ASP A 218 14.20 14.90 -15.99
C ASP A 218 13.86 15.20 -14.53
N ALA A 219 12.97 16.16 -14.26
CA ALA A 219 12.54 16.50 -12.91
C ALA A 219 11.72 15.36 -12.26
N LEU A 220 10.76 14.79 -13.00
CA LEU A 220 9.97 13.66 -12.55
C LEU A 220 10.83 12.41 -12.37
N GLY A 221 11.69 12.08 -13.34
CA GLY A 221 12.64 10.98 -13.25
C GLY A 221 13.55 11.12 -12.02
N GLN A 222 14.08 12.32 -11.76
CA GLN A 222 14.85 12.59 -10.56
C GLN A 222 14.05 12.39 -9.28
N VAL A 223 12.80 12.86 -9.20
CA VAL A 223 11.96 12.67 -7.99
C VAL A 223 11.68 11.19 -7.73
N LEU A 224 11.38 10.45 -8.81
CA LEU A 224 11.12 9.02 -8.76
C LEU A 224 12.37 8.23 -8.31
N GLU A 225 13.57 8.60 -8.77
CA GLU A 225 14.83 7.95 -8.40
C GLU A 225 15.41 8.42 -7.05
N GLN A 226 15.26 9.70 -6.69
CA GLN A 226 15.82 10.31 -5.46
C GLN A 226 15.09 9.89 -4.18
N SER A 227 14.01 9.12 -4.31
CA SER A 227 13.29 8.49 -3.19
C SER A 227 14.21 7.64 -2.28
N ASP A 228 15.44 7.33 -2.74
CA ASP A 228 16.48 6.55 -2.05
C ASP A 228 17.39 7.36 -1.09
N ARG A 229 17.48 8.70 -1.21
CA ARG A 229 18.62 9.48 -0.64
C ARG A 229 18.33 10.37 0.58
N ASN A 230 17.07 10.63 0.92
CA ASN A 230 16.72 11.67 1.91
C ASN A 230 16.50 11.19 3.36
N ARG A 231 17.02 10.02 3.78
CA ARG A 231 16.91 9.58 5.19
C ARG A 231 18.24 9.47 5.91
N GLN A 232 18.49 10.48 6.76
CA GLN A 232 19.18 10.30 8.03
C GLN A 232 18.10 10.14 9.12
N GLY A 233 17.71 8.91 9.47
CA GLY A 233 16.78 8.72 10.60
C GLY A 233 16.00 7.40 10.67
N SER A 234 16.49 6.52 11.56
CA SER A 234 15.75 5.67 12.50
C SER A 234 14.98 4.40 12.10
N ASP A 235 14.85 3.97 10.85
CA ASP A 235 14.30 2.62 10.57
C ASP A 235 15.22 1.79 9.67
N ASN A 236 15.59 0.59 10.15
CA ASN A 236 16.56 -0.36 9.59
C ASN A 236 16.10 -1.07 8.29
N ILE A 237 15.13 -0.51 7.56
CA ILE A 237 14.61 -1.10 6.32
C ILE A 237 15.41 -0.52 5.17
N LEU A 238 16.14 -1.37 4.44
CA LEU A 238 16.84 -0.93 3.23
C LEU A 238 15.78 -0.56 2.17
N PRO A 239 15.79 0.69 1.68
CA PRO A 239 14.92 1.10 0.59
C PRO A 239 15.17 0.24 -0.65
N VAL A 240 14.13 0.08 -1.44
CA VAL A 240 14.16 -0.67 -2.69
C VAL A 240 14.75 0.21 -3.78
N SER A 241 15.70 -0.33 -4.56
CA SER A 241 16.26 0.41 -5.70
C SER A 241 15.14 0.79 -6.68
N CYS A 242 15.09 2.07 -7.04
CA CYS A 242 14.17 2.61 -8.03
C CYS A 242 14.93 2.90 -9.32
N HIS A 243 14.40 2.39 -10.44
CA HIS A 243 14.93 2.66 -11.77
C HIS A 243 13.81 3.18 -12.66
N VAL A 244 14.10 4.26 -13.39
CA VAL A 244 13.14 4.94 -14.26
C VAL A 244 13.69 4.98 -15.67
N ASP A 245 12.92 4.44 -16.63
CA ASP A 245 13.11 4.68 -18.05
C ASP A 245 12.05 5.67 -18.54
N THR A 246 12.44 6.60 -19.41
CA THR A 246 11.55 7.67 -19.85
C THR A 246 11.32 7.66 -21.35
N LEU A 247 10.05 7.75 -21.76
CA LEU A 247 9.61 7.96 -23.13
C LEU A 247 8.88 9.30 -23.25
N ILE A 248 9.35 10.16 -24.15
CA ILE A 248 8.71 11.45 -24.43
C ILE A 248 7.99 11.35 -25.77
N GLN A 249 6.68 11.53 -25.70
CA GLN A 249 5.75 11.43 -26.83
C GLN A 249 5.97 10.19 -27.70
N PRO A 250 5.98 8.97 -27.13
CA PRO A 250 6.26 7.77 -27.91
C PRO A 250 5.15 7.47 -28.92
N THR A 251 5.50 6.73 -29.97
CA THR A 251 4.49 6.03 -30.78
C THR A 251 3.92 4.84 -29.99
N PRO A 252 2.71 4.35 -30.33
CA PRO A 252 2.19 3.12 -29.72
C PRO A 252 3.13 1.92 -29.85
N SER A 253 3.84 1.80 -30.99
CA SER A 253 4.82 0.72 -31.21
C SER A 253 6.04 0.84 -30.30
N GLU A 254 6.60 2.05 -30.14
CA GLU A 254 7.73 2.32 -29.23
C GLU A 254 7.34 2.01 -27.77
N LEU A 255 6.13 2.40 -27.37
CA LEU A 255 5.59 2.11 -26.05
C LEU A 255 5.48 0.60 -25.80
N ILE A 256 4.91 -0.14 -26.77
CA ILE A 256 4.74 -1.59 -26.69
C ILE A 256 6.10 -2.29 -26.59
N GLU A 257 7.04 -1.97 -27.48
CA GLU A 257 8.36 -2.59 -27.52
C GLU A 257 9.13 -2.36 -26.21
N THR A 258 9.01 -1.16 -25.64
CA THR A 258 9.64 -0.82 -24.36
C THR A 258 9.01 -1.62 -23.22
N LEU A 259 7.67 -1.61 -23.10
CA LEU A 259 6.95 -2.36 -22.05
C LEU A 259 7.27 -3.86 -22.05
N GLU A 260 7.32 -4.47 -23.24
CA GLU A 260 7.58 -5.90 -23.39
C GLU A 260 9.03 -6.31 -23.11
N SER A 261 9.98 -5.38 -23.28
CA SER A 261 11.41 -5.67 -23.10
C SER A 261 11.97 -5.26 -21.73
N GLY A 262 11.39 -4.26 -21.08
CA GLY A 262 11.96 -3.65 -19.86
C GLY A 262 11.59 -4.32 -18.52
N ASN A 263 10.60 -5.22 -18.50
CA ASN A 263 10.06 -5.84 -17.27
C ASN A 263 9.68 -4.80 -16.19
N TYR A 264 8.86 -3.82 -16.57
CA TYR A 264 8.38 -2.77 -15.66
C TYR A 264 7.26 -3.28 -14.77
N ASN A 265 7.30 -2.93 -13.48
CA ASN A 265 6.19 -3.20 -12.56
C ASN A 265 5.29 -1.98 -12.33
N ILE A 266 5.77 -0.78 -12.68
CA ILE A 266 5.01 0.46 -12.64
C ILE A 266 5.01 1.08 -14.04
N PHE A 267 3.81 1.40 -14.53
CA PHE A 267 3.62 2.30 -15.67
C PHE A 267 3.19 3.67 -15.13
N PHE A 268 3.91 4.73 -15.47
CA PHE A 268 3.60 6.08 -15.05
C PHE A 268 3.36 6.96 -16.28
N TYR A 269 2.16 7.51 -16.41
CA TYR A 269 1.81 8.44 -17.49
C TYR A 269 1.57 9.85 -16.94
N ALA A 270 2.24 10.83 -17.53
CA ALA A 270 2.00 12.26 -17.33
C ALA A 270 1.61 12.89 -18.67
N GLY A 271 0.50 13.62 -18.70
CA GLY A 271 0.03 14.28 -19.92
C GLY A 271 -1.49 14.40 -19.97
N HIS A 272 -2.03 14.65 -21.16
CA HIS A 272 -3.46 14.81 -21.33
C HIS A 272 -4.20 13.51 -21.66
N GLY A 273 -5.46 13.47 -21.26
CA GLY A 273 -6.41 12.42 -21.61
C GLY A 273 -7.77 13.03 -21.96
N ILE A 274 -8.55 12.30 -22.75
CA ILE A 274 -9.92 12.68 -23.13
C ILE A 274 -10.86 11.58 -22.66
N CYS A 275 -12.00 11.93 -22.08
CA CYS A 275 -13.05 10.95 -21.76
C CYS A 275 -13.59 10.28 -23.04
N ALA A 276 -13.77 8.97 -23.00
CA ALA A 276 -14.33 8.16 -24.07
C ALA A 276 -14.80 6.81 -23.50
N PRO A 277 -15.74 6.10 -24.15
CA PRO A 277 -16.38 4.91 -23.55
C PRO A 277 -15.42 3.76 -23.23
N ALA A 278 -14.28 3.67 -23.93
CA ALA A 278 -13.28 2.61 -23.79
C ALA A 278 -12.14 2.99 -22.81
N GLY A 279 -12.49 3.65 -21.69
CA GLY A 279 -11.51 4.07 -20.68
C GLY A 279 -10.80 5.37 -21.04
N GLY A 280 -11.39 6.21 -21.89
CA GLY A 280 -10.75 7.41 -22.39
C GLY A 280 -9.74 7.17 -23.52
N GLN A 281 -9.13 8.26 -23.96
CA GLN A 281 -8.03 8.30 -24.92
C GLN A 281 -6.85 9.04 -24.31
N LEU A 282 -5.71 8.37 -24.22
CA LEU A 282 -4.43 8.94 -23.83
C LEU A 282 -3.72 9.48 -25.07
N LEU A 283 -3.29 10.73 -25.01
CA LEU A 283 -2.62 11.40 -26.12
C LEU A 283 -1.10 11.22 -25.98
N LEU A 284 -0.57 10.15 -26.58
CA LEU A 284 0.87 9.89 -26.54
C LEU A 284 1.65 10.92 -27.36
N ARG A 285 1.19 11.18 -28.58
CA ARG A 285 1.74 12.15 -29.54
C ARG A 285 0.58 12.65 -30.40
N THR A 286 0.77 13.82 -31.02
CA THR A 286 -0.20 14.41 -31.95
C THR A 286 -0.71 13.39 -32.96
N GLY A 287 -2.02 13.16 -32.95
CA GLY A 287 -2.71 12.25 -33.87
C GLY A 287 -2.57 10.75 -33.57
N THR A 288 -1.97 10.36 -32.44
CA THR A 288 -1.86 8.96 -32.01
C THR A 288 -2.51 8.74 -30.64
N PRO A 289 -3.85 8.73 -30.55
CA PRO A 289 -4.54 8.38 -29.31
C PRO A 289 -4.40 6.88 -29.01
N LEU A 290 -4.35 6.53 -27.74
CA LEU A 290 -4.40 5.15 -27.24
C LEU A 290 -5.57 5.01 -26.27
N SER A 291 -6.49 4.07 -26.51
CA SER A 291 -7.61 3.85 -25.60
C SER A 291 -7.19 3.11 -24.33
N GLY A 292 -7.98 3.25 -23.26
CA GLY A 292 -7.78 2.50 -22.01
C GLY A 292 -7.83 0.99 -22.22
N THR A 293 -8.76 0.50 -23.03
CA THR A 293 -8.83 -0.93 -23.39
C THR A 293 -7.56 -1.41 -24.10
N GLU A 294 -7.06 -0.66 -25.10
CA GLU A 294 -5.82 -1.04 -25.81
C GLU A 294 -4.61 -1.02 -24.89
N LEU A 295 -4.49 0.01 -24.03
CA LEU A 295 -3.40 0.10 -23.06
C LEU A 295 -3.44 -1.07 -22.07
N ALA A 296 -4.62 -1.42 -21.54
CA ALA A 296 -4.76 -2.50 -20.56
C ALA A 296 -4.21 -3.84 -21.09
N GLN A 297 -4.46 -4.14 -22.37
CA GLN A 297 -3.93 -5.36 -23.01
C GLN A 297 -2.40 -5.41 -22.99
N VAL A 298 -1.72 -4.27 -23.18
CA VAL A 298 -0.26 -4.18 -23.15
C VAL A 298 0.27 -4.25 -21.72
N LEU A 299 -0.39 -3.58 -20.77
CA LEU A 299 0.03 -3.58 -19.36
C LEU A 299 -0.06 -4.97 -18.73
N VAL A 300 -1.17 -5.67 -18.98
CA VAL A 300 -1.41 -7.02 -18.42
C VAL A 300 -0.43 -8.03 -18.99
N ARG A 301 -0.20 -8.03 -20.31
CA ARG A 301 0.76 -8.96 -20.93
C ARG A 301 2.22 -8.67 -20.54
N SER A 302 2.53 -7.43 -20.17
CA SER A 302 3.85 -7.01 -19.68
C SER A 302 3.99 -7.15 -18.16
N GLU A 303 3.00 -7.76 -17.49
CA GLU A 303 2.97 -8.00 -16.04
C GLU A 303 3.11 -6.71 -15.19
N VAL A 304 2.66 -5.56 -15.73
CA VAL A 304 2.63 -4.30 -14.98
C VAL A 304 1.62 -4.42 -13.84
N THR A 305 2.07 -4.12 -12.62
CA THR A 305 1.25 -4.27 -11.41
C THR A 305 0.52 -2.99 -11.03
N LEU A 306 1.17 -1.83 -11.23
CA LEU A 306 0.62 -0.52 -10.90
C LEU A 306 0.67 0.40 -12.12
N ALA A 307 -0.48 0.94 -12.53
CA ALA A 307 -0.56 2.02 -13.50
C ALA A 307 -0.90 3.33 -12.78
N VAL A 308 -0.10 4.38 -12.99
CA VAL A 308 -0.29 5.71 -12.40
C VAL A 308 -0.55 6.71 -13.52
N PHE A 309 -1.65 7.43 -13.43
CA PHE A 309 -2.04 8.46 -14.38
C PHE A 309 -2.07 9.82 -13.70
N ASN A 310 -0.99 10.58 -13.89
CA ASN A 310 -0.97 12.02 -13.64
C ASN A 310 -1.53 12.77 -14.86
N ALA A 311 -2.78 12.45 -15.18
CA ALA A 311 -3.55 13.06 -16.23
C ALA A 311 -4.92 13.40 -15.65
N CYS A 312 -5.48 14.52 -16.08
CA CYS A 312 -6.89 14.79 -15.81
C CYS A 312 -7.72 13.58 -16.30
N TRP A 313 -8.83 13.28 -15.61
CA TRP A 313 -9.85 12.30 -16.04
C TRP A 313 -9.56 10.81 -15.81
N GLY A 314 -8.42 10.43 -15.24
CA GLY A 314 -8.06 9.02 -15.01
C GLY A 314 -9.09 8.24 -14.15
N ALA A 315 -9.87 8.93 -13.31
CA ALA A 315 -10.89 8.34 -12.45
C ALA A 315 -12.32 8.87 -12.73
N GLN A 316 -12.58 9.46 -13.90
CA GLN A 316 -13.88 10.01 -14.27
C GLN A 316 -14.53 9.23 -15.42
N SER A 317 -15.84 9.00 -15.32
CA SER A 317 -16.63 8.34 -16.37
C SER A 317 -16.90 9.29 -17.54
N ASP A 318 -16.91 8.72 -18.75
CA ASP A 318 -17.42 9.36 -19.96
C ASP A 318 -18.94 9.62 -19.85
N ARG A 319 -19.44 10.59 -20.62
CA ARG A 319 -20.85 11.02 -20.56
C ARG A 319 -21.46 11.03 -21.96
N GLN A 320 -22.58 10.34 -22.11
CA GLN A 320 -23.40 10.34 -23.32
C GLN A 320 -24.77 10.92 -23.00
N ASN A 321 -25.20 11.94 -23.75
CA ASN A 321 -26.47 12.64 -23.51
C ASN A 321 -26.65 13.08 -22.05
N GLU A 322 -25.61 13.65 -21.44
CA GLU A 322 -25.57 14.07 -20.03
C GLU A 322 -25.66 12.95 -18.98
N GLN A 323 -25.65 11.68 -19.37
CA GLN A 323 -25.62 10.54 -18.46
C GLN A 323 -24.23 9.92 -18.44
N ALA A 324 -23.69 9.66 -17.25
CA ALA A 324 -22.43 8.96 -17.12
C ALA A 324 -22.55 7.50 -17.60
N ILE A 325 -21.59 7.08 -18.42
CA ILE A 325 -21.54 5.72 -18.96
C ILE A 325 -20.91 4.81 -17.91
N PRO A 326 -21.57 3.71 -17.49
CA PRO A 326 -20.98 2.75 -16.56
C PRO A 326 -19.65 2.20 -17.06
N ARG A 327 -18.65 2.08 -16.18
CA ARG A 327 -17.32 1.47 -16.46
C ARG A 327 -16.57 2.10 -17.63
N SER A 328 -16.67 3.42 -17.76
CA SER A 328 -16.00 4.17 -18.83
C SER A 328 -14.78 4.95 -18.36
N SER A 329 -14.51 5.02 -17.05
CA SER A 329 -13.29 5.64 -16.55
C SER A 329 -12.07 4.78 -16.84
N LEU A 330 -10.92 5.42 -17.06
CA LEU A 330 -9.67 4.73 -17.35
C LEU A 330 -9.32 3.72 -16.25
N ALA A 331 -9.44 4.11 -14.98
CA ALA A 331 -9.18 3.22 -13.85
C ALA A 331 -10.11 2.00 -13.80
N GLU A 332 -11.41 2.18 -14.03
CA GLU A 332 -12.36 1.05 -14.09
C GLU A 332 -12.02 0.09 -15.23
N VAL A 333 -11.73 0.62 -16.43
CA VAL A 333 -11.43 -0.19 -17.62
C VAL A 333 -10.14 -0.98 -17.46
N LEU A 334 -9.08 -0.39 -16.90
CA LEU A 334 -7.82 -1.10 -16.69
C LEU A 334 -7.96 -2.20 -15.64
N ILE A 335 -8.65 -1.94 -14.52
CA ILE A 335 -8.90 -2.97 -13.50
C ILE A 335 -9.80 -4.08 -14.06
N HIS A 336 -10.82 -3.73 -14.85
CA HIS A 336 -11.70 -4.69 -15.51
C HIS A 336 -10.91 -5.69 -16.36
N HIS A 337 -9.90 -5.22 -17.09
CA HIS A 337 -9.04 -6.07 -17.93
C HIS A 337 -7.90 -6.78 -17.17
N GLY A 338 -7.83 -6.66 -15.84
CA GLY A 338 -6.89 -7.41 -15.01
C GLY A 338 -5.59 -6.67 -14.65
N VAL A 339 -5.51 -5.35 -14.84
CA VAL A 339 -4.42 -4.56 -14.21
C VAL A 339 -4.62 -4.60 -12.69
N PRO A 340 -3.62 -4.97 -11.86
CA PRO A 340 -3.86 -5.18 -10.42
C PRO A 340 -4.22 -3.90 -9.63
N ALA A 341 -3.58 -2.77 -9.94
CA ALA A 341 -3.86 -1.49 -9.31
C ALA A 341 -3.72 -0.33 -10.29
N VAL A 342 -4.64 0.63 -10.19
CA VAL A 342 -4.63 1.85 -11.01
C VAL A 342 -4.85 3.05 -10.11
N LEU A 343 -3.95 4.02 -10.21
CA LEU A 343 -4.08 5.32 -9.56
C LEU A 343 -4.37 6.37 -10.64
N GLY A 344 -5.54 7.01 -10.57
CA GLY A 344 -5.91 8.09 -11.48
C GLY A 344 -6.33 9.34 -10.72
N MET A 345 -6.27 10.50 -11.38
CA MET A 345 -6.78 11.75 -10.80
C MET A 345 -8.28 11.88 -11.06
N ARG A 346 -9.03 12.31 -10.03
CA ARG A 346 -10.47 12.60 -10.12
C ARG A 346 -10.77 13.88 -10.91
N ASP A 347 -9.92 14.89 -10.74
CA ASP A 347 -10.00 16.20 -11.41
C ASP A 347 -8.56 16.72 -11.62
N SER A 348 -8.44 17.91 -12.19
CA SER A 348 -7.19 18.60 -12.45
C SER A 348 -6.43 18.86 -11.16
N ILE A 349 -5.14 18.54 -11.18
CA ILE A 349 -4.19 18.77 -10.10
C ILE A 349 -3.13 19.74 -10.60
N THR A 350 -2.64 20.63 -9.74
CA THR A 350 -1.53 21.52 -10.12
C THR A 350 -0.20 20.76 -10.15
N ASP A 351 0.75 21.22 -10.95
CA ASP A 351 2.07 20.56 -11.07
C ASP A 351 2.78 20.45 -9.71
N GLU A 352 2.66 21.46 -8.86
CA GLU A 352 3.28 21.47 -7.52
C GLU A 352 2.65 20.41 -6.59
N GLU A 353 1.33 20.30 -6.59
CA GLU A 353 0.59 19.32 -5.79
C GLU A 353 0.86 17.89 -6.30
N ALA A 354 0.88 17.71 -7.62
CA ALA A 354 1.20 16.44 -8.27
C ALA A 354 2.62 15.99 -7.93
N LEU A 355 3.61 16.87 -8.06
CA LEU A 355 5.01 16.57 -7.75
C LEU A 355 5.18 16.18 -6.26
N SER A 356 4.54 16.94 -5.37
CA SER A 356 4.53 16.63 -3.93
C SER A 356 3.91 15.27 -3.63
N PHE A 357 2.84 14.91 -4.35
CA PHE A 357 2.19 13.62 -4.20
C PHE A 357 3.09 12.49 -4.70
N ILE A 358 3.64 12.63 -5.90
CA ILE A 358 4.49 11.62 -6.55
C ILE A 358 5.71 11.35 -5.66
N GLN A 359 6.38 12.40 -5.17
CA GLN A 359 7.54 12.26 -4.29
C GLN A 359 7.21 11.46 -3.02
N ALA A 360 6.12 11.80 -2.34
CA ALA A 360 5.70 11.12 -1.11
C ALA A 360 5.27 9.67 -1.39
N PHE A 361 4.56 9.47 -2.50
CA PHE A 361 4.03 8.18 -2.92
C PHE A 361 5.17 7.21 -3.29
N THR A 362 6.12 7.63 -4.12
CA THR A 362 7.24 6.77 -4.53
C THR A 362 8.22 6.52 -3.41
N SER A 363 8.44 7.49 -2.54
CA SER A 363 9.21 7.27 -1.30
C SER A 363 8.57 6.19 -0.43
N ALA A 364 7.24 6.22 -0.26
CA ALA A 364 6.53 5.20 0.50
C ALA A 364 6.55 3.82 -0.19
N LEU A 365 6.48 3.76 -1.52
CA LEU A 365 6.66 2.51 -2.27
C LEU A 365 8.08 1.96 -2.12
N ALA A 366 9.10 2.82 -2.17
CA ALA A 366 10.51 2.44 -1.97
C ALA A 366 10.74 1.88 -0.56
N ASP A 367 9.99 2.38 0.43
CA ASP A 367 9.91 1.84 1.80
C ASP A 367 9.14 0.50 1.90
N ARG A 368 8.84 -0.16 0.78
CA ARG A 368 8.08 -1.44 0.70
C ARG A 368 6.67 -1.35 1.27
N MET A 369 6.08 -0.16 1.35
CA MET A 369 4.69 -0.04 1.76
C MET A 369 3.77 -0.56 0.65
N SER A 370 2.65 -1.18 1.05
CA SER A 370 1.58 -1.53 0.10
C SER A 370 1.05 -0.27 -0.60
N ILE A 371 0.56 -0.41 -1.83
CA ILE A 371 0.11 0.71 -2.67
C ILE A 371 -0.95 1.55 -1.94
N ASP A 372 -1.92 0.90 -1.31
CA ASP A 372 -2.96 1.57 -0.49
C ASP A 372 -2.39 2.38 0.69
N ARG A 373 -1.31 1.90 1.31
CA ARG A 373 -0.58 2.61 2.38
C ARG A 373 0.25 3.76 1.82
N ALA A 374 0.93 3.57 0.70
CA ALA A 374 1.71 4.60 0.04
C ALA A 374 0.84 5.79 -0.38
N VAL A 375 -0.36 5.51 -0.94
CA VAL A 375 -1.35 6.56 -1.23
C VAL A 375 -1.77 7.29 0.05
N ALA A 376 -2.08 6.57 1.14
CA ALA A 376 -2.46 7.21 2.41
C ALA A 376 -1.36 8.12 2.98
N VAL A 377 -0.09 7.71 2.93
CA VAL A 377 1.06 8.53 3.35
C VAL A 377 1.17 9.79 2.49
N ALA A 378 1.08 9.66 1.16
CA ALA A 378 1.12 10.80 0.26
C ALA A 378 -0.03 11.79 0.52
N ARG A 379 -1.24 11.30 0.77
CA ARG A 379 -2.39 12.15 1.14
C ARG A 379 -2.16 12.90 2.46
N GLN A 380 -1.56 12.25 3.47
CA GLN A 380 -1.22 12.90 4.75
C GLN A 380 -0.20 14.03 4.55
N GLN A 381 0.79 13.84 3.68
CA GLN A 381 1.76 14.88 3.33
C GLN A 381 1.09 16.05 2.64
N LEU A 382 0.28 15.80 1.60
CA LEU A 382 -0.45 16.85 0.89
C LEU A 382 -1.37 17.64 1.84
N LEU A 383 -2.11 16.95 2.72
CA LEU A 383 -2.96 17.62 3.69
C LEU A 383 -2.17 18.53 4.65
N THR A 384 -0.95 18.13 5.02
CA THR A 384 -0.10 18.92 5.92
C THR A 384 0.42 20.18 5.23
N VAL A 385 0.84 20.04 3.97
CA VAL A 385 1.39 21.13 3.14
C VAL A 385 0.27 22.09 2.70
N TYR A 386 -0.75 21.57 2.02
CA TYR A 386 -1.80 22.34 1.33
C TYR A 386 -3.07 22.58 2.15
N LYS A 387 -3.15 22.00 3.36
CA LYS A 387 -4.26 22.11 4.32
C LYS A 387 -5.50 21.31 3.93
N PHE A 388 -6.33 21.02 4.94
CA PHE A 388 -7.55 20.22 4.79
C PHE A 388 -8.58 20.87 3.87
N ASN A 389 -8.55 22.19 3.72
CA ASN A 389 -9.57 22.96 3.02
C ASN A 389 -9.35 23.09 1.50
N GLN A 390 -8.42 22.29 0.97
CA GLN A 390 -8.12 22.16 -0.45
C GLN A 390 -8.35 20.71 -0.92
N PRO A 391 -8.80 20.49 -2.16
CA PRO A 391 -9.16 19.17 -2.65
C PRO A 391 -7.95 18.29 -3.01
N ALA A 392 -6.75 18.87 -3.15
CA ALA A 392 -5.54 18.23 -3.67
C ALA A 392 -5.25 16.83 -3.09
N TRP A 393 -5.34 16.67 -1.76
CA TRP A 393 -5.09 15.39 -1.08
C TRP A 393 -6.19 14.33 -1.32
N THR A 394 -7.29 14.69 -1.96
CA THR A 394 -8.38 13.77 -2.35
C THR A 394 -8.46 13.52 -3.84
N LEU A 395 -7.69 14.22 -4.68
CA LEU A 395 -7.70 14.06 -6.13
C LEU A 395 -7.16 12.70 -6.59
N PRO A 396 -6.07 12.15 -6.02
CA PRO A 396 -5.60 10.82 -6.39
C PRO A 396 -6.59 9.76 -5.90
N VAL A 397 -7.14 8.98 -6.83
CA VAL A 397 -8.10 7.90 -6.57
C VAL A 397 -7.46 6.58 -6.93
N LEU A 398 -7.34 5.71 -5.92
CA LEU A 398 -6.79 4.36 -6.08
C LEU A 398 -7.92 3.36 -6.32
N TYR A 399 -7.89 2.71 -7.47
CA TYR A 399 -8.63 1.48 -7.72
C TYR A 399 -7.70 0.28 -7.57
N MET A 400 -8.19 -0.78 -6.95
CA MET A 400 -7.49 -2.05 -6.85
C MET A 400 -8.41 -3.17 -7.27
N HIS A 401 -7.86 -4.18 -7.93
CA HIS A 401 -8.56 -5.41 -8.22
C HIS A 401 -8.97 -6.10 -6.89
N PRO A 402 -10.18 -6.69 -6.77
CA PRO A 402 -10.71 -7.23 -5.52
C PRO A 402 -9.84 -8.33 -4.89
N GLU A 403 -9.11 -9.08 -5.72
CA GLU A 403 -8.20 -10.15 -5.31
C GLU A 403 -6.76 -9.69 -5.05
N PHE A 404 -6.41 -8.44 -5.38
CA PHE A 404 -5.04 -7.96 -5.22
C PHE A 404 -4.76 -7.55 -3.76
N ASN A 405 -3.61 -7.97 -3.23
CA ASN A 405 -3.24 -7.71 -1.85
C ASN A 405 -2.58 -6.33 -1.64
N GLY A 406 -2.31 -5.58 -2.71
CA GLY A 406 -1.71 -4.24 -2.67
C GLY A 406 -0.19 -4.23 -2.51
N GLU A 407 0.45 -5.39 -2.48
CA GLU A 407 1.91 -5.51 -2.40
C GLU A 407 2.50 -5.41 -3.81
N LEU A 408 3.35 -4.40 -4.02
CA LEU A 408 4.08 -4.21 -5.28
C LEU A 408 5.47 -4.88 -5.25
N ILE A 409 6.11 -4.80 -4.08
CA ILE A 409 7.40 -5.41 -3.79
C ILE A 409 7.19 -6.44 -2.69
N GLN A 410 7.87 -7.57 -2.81
CA GLN A 410 7.79 -8.63 -1.83
C GLN A 410 8.21 -8.10 -0.43
N PRO A 411 7.38 -8.28 0.61
CA PRO A 411 7.75 -7.91 1.98
C PRO A 411 9.02 -8.64 2.42
N LEU A 412 9.84 -8.00 3.25
CA LEU A 412 11.09 -8.61 3.76
C LEU A 412 10.85 -9.94 4.49
N ASP A 413 9.68 -10.09 5.13
CA ASP A 413 9.27 -11.30 5.84
C ASP A 413 9.21 -12.55 4.93
N TYR A 414 9.00 -12.37 3.62
CA TYR A 414 9.03 -13.46 2.64
C TYR A 414 10.44 -13.77 2.11
N LEU A 415 11.39 -12.82 2.20
CA LEU A 415 12.78 -13.00 1.81
C LEU A 415 13.60 -13.82 2.83
N GLU A 416 13.08 -14.01 4.06
CA GLU A 416 13.72 -14.88 5.07
C GLU A 416 13.66 -16.38 4.72
N THR A 417 12.73 -16.80 3.86
CA THR A 417 12.55 -18.22 3.46
C THR A 417 13.27 -18.63 2.19
N GLU A 418 13.79 -17.69 1.39
CA GLU A 418 14.50 -17.99 0.14
C GLU A 418 15.80 -17.18 0.02
N LEU A 419 16.86 -17.62 0.71
CA LEU A 419 18.23 -17.22 0.37
C LEU A 419 19.01 -18.43 -0.13
N PRO A 420 19.53 -18.41 -1.37
CA PRO A 420 20.58 -19.32 -1.82
C PRO A 420 21.81 -19.15 -0.92
N GLU A 421 22.47 -20.26 -0.56
CA GLU A 421 23.49 -20.33 0.50
C GLU A 421 24.79 -19.53 0.27
N ASN A 422 24.97 -18.76 -0.80
CA ASN A 422 26.28 -18.20 -1.13
C ASN A 422 26.22 -16.79 -1.76
N THR A 423 26.06 -15.74 -0.96
CA THR A 423 26.51 -14.39 -1.34
C THR A 423 27.06 -13.62 -0.12
N PRO A 424 28.33 -13.20 -0.13
CA PRO A 424 28.92 -12.44 0.96
C PRO A 424 28.73 -10.93 0.75
N SER A 425 27.73 -10.35 1.42
CA SER A 425 27.59 -8.89 1.59
C SER A 425 27.02 -8.67 3.01
N GLY A 426 27.77 -8.24 4.02
CA GLY A 426 28.17 -6.84 4.23
C GLY A 426 26.93 -5.94 4.12
N ILE A 427 26.25 -5.45 5.16
CA ILE A 427 26.58 -5.11 6.54
C ILE A 427 25.30 -5.38 7.37
N ARG A 428 25.33 -6.30 8.32
CA ARG A 428 24.29 -6.47 9.36
C ARG A 428 24.69 -5.64 10.59
N PRO A 429 23.74 -5.19 11.44
CA PRO A 429 24.11 -4.78 12.79
C PRO A 429 24.90 -5.94 13.40
N LEU A 430 26.03 -5.65 14.04
CA LEU A 430 26.94 -6.61 14.67
C LEU A 430 26.21 -7.39 15.78
N ILE A 431 25.32 -8.30 15.38
CA ILE A 431 24.92 -9.44 16.19
C ILE A 431 26.15 -10.33 16.11
N SER A 432 26.93 -10.41 17.19
CA SER A 432 28.02 -11.39 17.27
C SER A 432 27.46 -12.74 16.86
N LEU A 433 27.97 -13.30 15.77
CA LEU A 433 27.34 -14.43 15.09
C LEU A 433 27.50 -15.66 15.99
N ALA A 434 26.48 -16.02 16.75
CA ALA A 434 26.52 -17.22 17.58
C ALA A 434 26.06 -18.44 16.80
N TYR A 435 26.67 -19.59 17.07
CA TYR A 435 26.35 -20.85 16.41
C TYR A 435 26.54 -22.04 17.37
N LEU A 436 25.86 -23.14 17.06
CA LEU A 436 26.18 -24.45 17.61
C LEU A 436 27.01 -25.23 16.58
N ARG A 437 28.10 -25.85 17.00
CA ARG A 437 28.85 -26.79 16.16
C ARG A 437 28.83 -28.19 16.73
N SER A 438 28.67 -29.19 15.88
CA SER A 438 28.81 -30.59 16.28
C SER A 438 30.26 -30.97 16.42
N LEU A 439 30.60 -31.60 17.55
CA LEU A 439 31.91 -32.20 17.77
C LEU A 439 31.97 -33.67 17.36
N ASP A 440 30.81 -34.31 17.18
CA ASP A 440 30.70 -35.76 16.92
C ASP A 440 30.45 -36.08 15.43
N ILE A 441 29.84 -35.15 14.67
CA ILE A 441 29.44 -35.37 13.27
C ILE A 441 30.02 -34.24 12.40
N SER A 442 30.88 -34.61 11.44
CA SER A 442 31.44 -33.80 10.33
C SER A 442 31.27 -32.28 10.47
N ASN A 443 31.90 -31.68 11.48
CA ASN A 443 31.99 -30.24 11.74
C ASN A 443 30.73 -29.42 11.38
N GLN A 444 29.54 -29.98 11.62
CA GLN A 444 28.29 -29.37 11.17
C GLN A 444 28.01 -28.16 12.06
N VAL A 445 27.79 -27.00 11.44
CA VAL A 445 27.55 -25.73 12.13
C VAL A 445 26.12 -25.28 11.88
N TRP A 446 25.42 -24.95 12.96
CA TRP A 446 24.08 -24.37 12.94
C TRP A 446 24.14 -22.93 13.47
N PRO A 447 24.01 -21.91 12.60
CA PRO A 447 24.00 -20.52 13.04
C PRO A 447 22.70 -20.16 13.76
N ILE A 448 22.78 -19.35 14.81
CA ILE A 448 21.61 -18.75 15.48
C ILE A 448 21.18 -17.52 14.67
N ARG A 449 20.12 -17.68 13.88
CA ARG A 449 19.59 -16.61 13.01
C ARG A 449 18.60 -15.74 13.78
N GLY A 450 18.65 -14.43 13.58
CA GLY A 450 17.73 -13.49 14.25
C GLY A 450 17.84 -13.47 15.78
N GLY A 451 18.91 -14.03 16.36
CA GLY A 451 19.06 -14.14 17.81
C GLY A 451 18.16 -15.18 18.47
N LEU A 452 17.57 -16.14 17.74
CA LEU A 452 16.79 -17.25 18.31
C LEU A 452 17.11 -18.55 17.58
N MET A 453 17.22 -19.65 18.33
CA MET A 453 17.35 -21.00 17.82
C MET A 453 16.49 -21.94 18.66
N ARG A 454 15.52 -22.59 18.02
CA ARG A 454 14.67 -23.63 18.59
C ARG A 454 15.35 -24.98 18.38
N VAL A 455 15.44 -25.77 19.43
CA VAL A 455 16.04 -27.10 19.41
C VAL A 455 14.96 -28.14 19.69
N GLY A 456 14.89 -29.21 18.89
CA GLY A 456 13.96 -30.32 19.15
C GLY A 456 13.92 -31.37 18.05
N ARG A 457 12.93 -32.27 18.10
CA ARG A 457 12.76 -33.34 17.10
C ARG A 457 11.85 -33.01 15.92
N ARG A 458 10.96 -32.01 16.08
CA ARG A 458 10.06 -31.59 14.98
C ARG A 458 10.85 -30.87 13.90
N SER A 459 10.43 -31.01 12.65
CA SER A 459 10.97 -30.27 11.50
C SER A 459 10.78 -28.75 11.58
N GLN A 460 9.92 -28.28 12.49
CA GLN A 460 9.68 -26.85 12.77
C GLN A 460 10.72 -26.21 13.71
N ASN A 461 11.69 -26.98 14.22
CA ASN A 461 12.80 -26.44 15.02
C ASN A 461 13.98 -26.09 14.11
N ASP A 462 14.75 -25.07 14.49
CA ASP A 462 15.93 -24.62 13.74
C ASP A 462 17.08 -25.65 13.83
N LEU A 463 17.25 -26.29 15.00
CA LEU A 463 18.12 -27.43 15.20
C LEU A 463 17.28 -28.69 15.43
N VAL A 464 17.27 -29.56 14.41
CA VAL A 464 16.55 -30.84 14.44
C VAL A 464 17.48 -31.97 14.85
N ILE A 465 17.27 -32.53 16.05
CA ILE A 465 18.04 -33.67 16.57
C ILE A 465 17.12 -34.89 16.64
N GLN A 466 17.33 -35.89 15.79
CA GLN A 466 16.45 -37.08 15.68
C GLN A 466 16.66 -38.14 16.78
N GLU A 467 17.45 -37.82 17.79
CA GLU A 467 17.71 -38.71 18.93
C GLU A 467 16.46 -38.91 19.78
N ARG A 468 16.20 -40.14 20.22
CA ARG A 468 14.94 -40.51 20.90
C ARG A 468 14.72 -39.78 22.23
N TRP A 469 15.81 -39.37 22.89
CA TRP A 469 15.80 -38.65 24.18
C TRP A 469 15.67 -37.14 24.05
N VAL A 470 15.63 -36.59 22.83
CA VAL A 470 15.32 -35.16 22.62
C VAL A 470 13.80 -34.98 22.57
N SER A 471 13.23 -33.96 23.25
CA SER A 471 11.80 -33.64 23.15
C SER A 471 11.42 -33.09 21.77
N GLN A 472 10.11 -33.13 21.44
CA GLN A 472 9.58 -32.54 20.21
C GLN A 472 9.91 -31.05 20.07
N ARG A 473 9.75 -30.30 21.16
CA ARG A 473 10.40 -29.00 21.42
C ARG A 473 11.23 -29.19 22.69
N HIS A 474 12.53 -28.97 22.62
CA HIS A 474 13.46 -29.28 23.71
C HIS A 474 13.90 -28.03 24.46
N ALA A 475 14.49 -27.08 23.74
CA ALA A 475 15.03 -25.86 24.31
C ALA A 475 15.00 -24.73 23.27
N GLU A 476 15.17 -23.51 23.73
CA GLU A 476 15.37 -22.33 22.91
C GLU A 476 16.67 -21.65 23.36
N ILE A 477 17.55 -21.34 22.40
CA ILE A 477 18.70 -20.46 22.62
C ILE A 477 18.35 -19.10 22.05
N PHE A 478 18.40 -18.05 22.86
CA PHE A 478 18.03 -16.72 22.40
C PHE A 478 18.96 -15.64 22.93
N TYR A 479 19.06 -14.57 22.15
CA TYR A 479 19.80 -13.36 22.46
C TYR A 479 18.91 -12.41 23.27
N ARG A 480 19.48 -11.82 24.32
CA ARG A 480 18.81 -10.77 25.09
C ARG A 480 19.71 -9.55 25.12
N ASP A 481 19.26 -8.47 24.47
CA ASP A 481 19.90 -7.17 24.60
C ASP A 481 19.54 -6.56 25.96
N MET A 482 20.54 -6.37 26.81
CA MET A 482 20.41 -5.77 28.15
C MET A 482 20.97 -4.34 28.18
N SER A 483 21.18 -3.72 27.00
CA SER A 483 21.76 -2.39 26.81
C SER A 483 21.04 -1.25 27.56
N GLY A 484 19.81 -1.46 28.04
CA GLY A 484 19.11 -0.54 28.95
C GLY A 484 19.52 -0.60 30.42
N THR A 485 20.35 -1.57 30.83
CA THR A 485 20.69 -1.85 32.25
C THR A 485 22.20 -1.84 32.56
N GLY A 486 23.04 -1.44 31.61
CA GLY A 486 24.51 -1.41 31.78
C GLY A 486 25.18 -2.79 31.76
N SER A 487 24.46 -3.85 31.35
CA SER A 487 25.00 -5.21 31.23
C SER A 487 25.32 -5.56 29.78
N VAL A 488 26.39 -6.35 29.58
CA VAL A 488 26.85 -6.80 28.26
C VAL A 488 25.79 -7.74 27.65
N PRO A 489 25.43 -7.58 26.35
CA PRO A 489 24.49 -8.47 25.68
C PRO A 489 24.95 -9.94 25.75
N ALA A 490 23.98 -10.87 25.92
CA ALA A 490 24.29 -12.28 26.15
C ALA A 490 23.25 -13.23 25.55
N TYR A 491 23.69 -14.47 25.28
CA TYR A 491 22.83 -15.57 24.89
C TYR A 491 22.39 -16.38 26.10
N PHE A 492 21.17 -16.89 26.05
CA PHE A 492 20.57 -17.72 27.09
C PHE A 492 19.97 -18.98 26.47
N LEU A 493 20.14 -20.10 27.16
CA LEU A 493 19.43 -21.35 26.89
C LEU A 493 18.26 -21.44 27.86
N ARG A 494 17.05 -21.61 27.34
CA ARG A 494 15.87 -21.98 28.12
C ARG A 494 15.48 -23.41 27.78
N ASP A 495 15.60 -24.30 28.75
CA ASP A 495 15.16 -25.69 28.65
C ASP A 495 13.68 -25.79 29.05
N PHE A 496 12.90 -26.54 28.29
CA PHE A 496 11.54 -26.96 28.65
C PHE A 496 11.30 -28.43 28.26
N SER A 497 12.39 -29.21 28.22
CA SER A 497 12.38 -30.57 27.72
C SER A 497 11.93 -31.57 28.77
N ARG A 498 11.68 -32.82 28.37
CA ARG A 498 11.28 -33.89 29.29
C ARG A 498 12.46 -34.47 30.07
N TYR A 499 13.66 -34.37 29.49
CA TYR A 499 14.86 -35.05 29.98
C TYR A 499 15.99 -34.11 30.36
N GLY A 500 15.85 -32.80 30.15
CA GLY A 500 16.83 -31.75 30.43
C GLY A 500 17.96 -31.66 29.40
N THR A 501 18.64 -30.52 29.43
CA THR A 501 19.85 -30.23 28.67
C THR A 501 21.06 -30.34 29.59
N LEU A 502 22.10 -31.09 29.21
CA LEU A 502 23.36 -31.16 29.93
C LEU A 502 24.31 -30.09 29.41
N ILE A 503 24.91 -29.34 30.31
CA ILE A 503 25.88 -28.28 30.03
C ILE A 503 27.20 -28.63 30.75
N LYS A 504 28.33 -28.53 30.06
CA LYS A 504 29.65 -28.82 30.65
C LYS A 504 30.20 -27.58 31.36
N SER A 505 30.33 -27.66 32.69
CA SER A 505 31.01 -26.67 33.53
C SER A 505 32.42 -27.14 33.92
N SER A 506 33.15 -26.33 34.70
CA SER A 506 34.46 -26.67 35.27
C SER A 506 34.44 -27.92 36.17
N GLU A 507 33.30 -28.24 36.76
CA GLU A 507 33.11 -29.38 37.68
C GLU A 507 32.55 -30.64 36.98
N GLY A 508 32.27 -30.57 35.68
CA GLY A 508 31.73 -31.67 34.89
C GLY A 508 30.41 -31.34 34.19
N TRP A 509 29.66 -32.37 33.79
CA TRP A 509 28.35 -32.18 33.14
C TRP A 509 27.27 -31.89 34.18
N GLN A 510 26.66 -30.70 34.08
CA GLN A 510 25.54 -30.27 34.90
C GLN A 510 24.24 -30.31 34.10
N LYS A 511 23.15 -30.74 34.75
CA LYS A 511 21.84 -30.85 34.10
C LYS A 511 20.99 -29.61 34.35
N VAL A 512 20.58 -28.97 33.26
CA VAL A 512 19.61 -27.87 33.22
C VAL A 512 18.25 -28.43 32.80
N HIS A 513 17.21 -28.17 33.59
CA HIS A 513 15.87 -28.71 33.33
C HIS A 513 14.81 -27.71 33.77
N HIS A 514 13.95 -27.27 32.83
CA HIS A 514 12.96 -26.20 33.08
C HIS A 514 13.56 -24.91 33.65
N GLN A 515 14.78 -24.58 33.22
CA GLN A 515 15.55 -23.44 33.71
C GLN A 515 16.14 -22.66 32.54
N GLU A 516 16.44 -21.39 32.81
CA GLU A 516 17.15 -20.49 31.91
C GLU A 516 18.58 -20.31 32.41
N VAL A 517 19.57 -20.53 31.55
CA VAL A 517 20.99 -20.44 31.88
C VAL A 517 21.70 -19.59 30.82
N LYS A 518 22.57 -18.68 31.27
CA LYS A 518 23.41 -17.88 30.38
C LYS A 518 24.44 -18.77 29.69
N LEU A 519 24.60 -18.61 28.38
CA LEU A 519 25.61 -19.30 27.59
C LEU A 519 26.83 -18.39 27.36
N GLU A 520 28.02 -18.98 27.54
CA GLU A 520 29.30 -18.37 27.21
C GLU A 520 29.93 -19.10 26.03
N SER A 521 30.68 -18.38 25.20
CA SER A 521 31.37 -18.98 24.05
C SER A 521 32.32 -20.10 24.50
N GLY A 522 32.27 -21.25 23.83
CA GLY A 522 33.03 -22.46 24.14
C GLY A 522 32.32 -23.49 25.03
N ILE A 523 31.08 -23.21 25.47
CA ILE A 523 30.35 -24.13 26.36
C ILE A 523 29.82 -25.35 25.59
N LEU A 524 29.96 -26.55 26.18
CA LEU A 524 29.46 -27.79 25.58
C LEU A 524 28.06 -28.15 26.09
N LEU A 525 27.20 -28.57 25.18
CA LEU A 525 25.79 -28.88 25.37
C LEU A 525 25.49 -30.29 24.87
N LYS A 526 24.63 -31.01 25.58
CA LYS A 526 23.98 -32.25 25.11
C LYS A 526 22.51 -32.20 25.44
N PHE A 527 21.66 -32.43 24.44
CA PHE A 527 20.21 -32.37 24.62
C PHE A 527 19.67 -33.75 25.01
N GLY A 528 19.07 -33.86 26.20
CA GLY A 528 18.31 -35.03 26.67
C GLY A 528 19.11 -36.12 27.39
N SER A 529 20.24 -36.57 26.85
CA SER A 529 21.02 -37.68 27.43
C SER A 529 22.53 -37.43 27.36
N SER A 530 23.28 -38.03 28.30
CA SER A 530 24.75 -38.03 28.27
C SER A 530 25.33 -38.78 27.07
N GLN A 531 24.53 -39.67 26.48
CA GLN A 531 24.83 -40.40 25.23
C GLN A 531 24.44 -39.61 23.96
N GLY A 532 23.83 -38.44 24.10
CA GLY A 532 23.50 -37.58 22.97
C GLY A 532 24.71 -36.88 22.38
N GLN A 533 24.55 -36.38 21.16
CA GLN A 533 25.59 -35.63 20.45
C GLN A 533 26.07 -34.42 21.26
N THR A 534 27.38 -34.19 21.20
CA THR A 534 28.07 -33.09 21.86
C THR A 534 28.11 -31.89 20.91
N LEU A 535 27.49 -30.80 21.35
CA LEU A 535 27.42 -29.54 20.63
C LEU A 535 28.20 -28.48 21.39
N GLU A 536 28.95 -27.64 20.70
CA GLU A 536 29.61 -26.49 21.29
C GLU A 536 28.91 -25.21 20.86
N PHE A 537 28.56 -24.37 21.82
CA PHE A 537 28.07 -23.02 21.55
C PHE A 537 29.25 -22.07 21.47
N ALA A 538 29.36 -21.32 20.38
CA ALA A 538 30.41 -20.34 20.17
C ALA A 538 29.82 -19.03 19.63
N ILE A 539 30.47 -17.93 19.97
CA ILE A 539 30.17 -16.58 19.50
C ILE A 539 31.35 -16.11 18.64
N ASP A 540 31.10 -15.70 17.40
CA ASP A 540 32.14 -15.19 16.50
C ASP A 540 32.43 -13.71 16.84
N GLU A 541 33.58 -13.44 17.46
CA GLU A 541 34.11 -12.10 17.64
C GLU A 541 34.92 -11.71 16.40
N TRP A 542 34.36 -10.86 15.54
CA TRP A 542 35.11 -10.32 14.41
C TRP A 542 36.19 -9.36 14.94
N ARG A 543 37.42 -9.86 15.07
CA ARG A 543 38.59 -9.01 15.37
C ARG A 543 38.78 -8.01 14.24
N SER A 544 38.60 -6.73 14.57
CA SER A 544 39.02 -5.59 13.76
C SER A 544 40.51 -5.69 13.44
N HIS A 545 40.85 -6.07 12.20
CA HIS A 545 42.20 -5.86 11.69
C HIS A 545 42.34 -4.39 11.31
N ASP A 546 43.03 -3.69 12.20
CA ASP A 546 43.52 -2.33 12.08
C ASP A 546 44.47 -2.24 10.87
N THR A 547 44.05 -1.57 9.80
CA THR A 547 44.95 -1.08 8.75
C THR A 547 45.54 0.25 9.23
N GLY A 548 46.67 0.16 9.93
CA GLY A 548 47.54 1.29 10.23
C GLY A 548 48.92 1.05 9.64
N GLU A 549 49.18 1.57 8.45
CA GLU A 549 50.54 1.83 7.98
C GLU A 549 51.26 2.76 8.98
N LYS A 550 52.45 2.34 9.43
CA LYS A 550 53.64 3.19 9.64
C LYS A 550 54.83 2.32 10.05
N GLY A 551 55.85 2.28 9.19
CA GLY A 551 57.14 1.65 9.42
C GLY A 551 57.77 1.17 8.14
#